data_AF-A0A918GFM1-F1
#
_entry.id   AF-A0A918GFM1-F1
#
_cell.length_a   1.000
_cell.length_b   1.000
_cell.length_c   1.000
_cell.angle_alpha   90.00
_cell.angle_beta   90.00
_cell.angle_gamma   90.00
#
_symmetry.space_group_name_H-M   'P 1'
#
loop_
_entity.id
_entity.type
_entity.pdbx_description
1 polymer ?
#
loop_
_entity_poly.entity_id
_entity_poly.type
_entity_poly.pdbx_seq_one_letter_code
_entity_poly.pdbx_strand_id
1 'polypeptide(L)'
;MTALLLAQVVYATVGVAYNVVSLHAVRAGRQPLSQGSAAAGLAVMLAYGASLSLGFAGLDVAYRAAMTLFIVVIGYAGLLVHLRRGPSEYYRSRSAWTAAVVINTAGLLLNLTALIVGP
;
A
#
# COMPACT_ATOMS: atom_id res chain seq x y z
N MET A 1 -5.55 -18.43 11.50
CA MET A 1 -5.04 -17.25 10.76
C MET A 1 -3.58 -17.50 10.44
N THR A 2 -3.23 -17.48 9.17
CA THR A 2 -1.84 -17.59 8.70
C THR A 2 -1.07 -16.32 9.05
N ALA A 3 0.23 -16.45 9.28
CA ALA A 3 1.12 -15.33 9.56
C ALA A 3 1.15 -14.30 8.40
N LEU A 4 0.87 -14.75 7.17
CA LEU A 4 0.83 -13.91 5.97
C LEU A 4 -0.34 -12.92 5.98
N LEU A 5 -1.57 -13.38 6.22
CA LEU A 5 -2.72 -12.49 6.35
C LEU A 5 -2.53 -11.45 7.46
N LEU A 6 -1.95 -11.85 8.58
CA LEU A 6 -1.59 -10.91 9.66
C LEU A 6 -0.60 -9.85 9.19
N ALA A 7 0.46 -10.25 8.49
CA ALA A 7 1.43 -9.32 7.92
C ALA A 7 0.79 -8.36 6.91
N GLN A 8 -0.16 -8.84 6.10
CA GLN A 8 -0.93 -8.02 5.17
C GLN A 8 -1.84 -7.01 5.88
N VAL A 9 -2.47 -7.40 6.99
CA VAL A 9 -3.26 -6.48 7.83
C VAL A 9 -2.37 -5.39 8.43
N VAL A 10 -1.19 -5.75 8.94
CA VAL A 10 -0.21 -4.78 9.45
C VAL A 10 0.22 -3.83 8.32
N TYR A 11 0.55 -4.37 7.15
CA TYR A 11 0.89 -3.58 5.97
C TYR A 11 -0.23 -2.58 5.59
N ALA A 12 -1.48 -3.06 5.52
CA ALA A 12 -2.64 -2.22 5.21
C ALA A 12 -2.78 -1.08 6.24
N THR A 13 -2.62 -1.40 7.53
CA THR A 13 -2.71 -0.43 8.63
C THR A 13 -1.62 0.64 8.53
N VAL A 14 -0.38 0.24 8.24
CA VAL A 14 0.73 1.17 8.01
C VAL A 14 0.45 2.05 6.79
N GLY A 15 -0.03 1.48 5.70
CA GLY A 15 -0.41 2.21 4.49
C GLY A 15 -1.52 3.23 4.73
N VAL A 16 -2.56 2.85 5.48
CA VAL A 16 -3.63 3.76 5.92
C VAL A 16 -3.06 4.90 6.75
N ALA A 17 -2.27 4.59 7.78
CA ALA A 17 -1.68 5.61 8.65
C ALA A 17 -0.81 6.60 7.86
N TYR A 18 0.02 6.10 6.95
CA TYR A 18 0.86 6.93 6.08
C TYR A 18 0.03 7.92 5.25
N ASN A 19 -1.04 7.44 4.62
CA ASN A 19 -1.91 8.28 3.79
C ASN A 19 -2.77 9.24 4.62
N VAL A 20 -3.22 8.86 5.82
CA VAL A 20 -3.92 9.74 6.76
C VAL A 20 -3.01 10.89 7.20
N VAL A 21 -1.77 10.60 7.59
CA VAL A 21 -0.78 11.63 7.94
C VAL A 21 -0.49 12.54 6.75
N SER A 22 -0.38 11.99 5.54
CA SER A 22 -0.24 12.76 4.30
C SER A 22 -1.46 13.66 4.02
N LEU A 23 -2.68 13.18 4.28
CA LEU A 23 -3.90 13.97 4.08
C LEU A 23 -4.01 15.11 5.10
N HIS A 24 -3.69 14.85 6.37
CA HIS A 24 -3.61 15.90 7.40
C HIS A 24 -2.54 16.94 7.09
N ALA A 25 -1.42 16.53 6.48
CA ALA A 25 -0.39 17.45 6.00
C ALA A 25 -0.94 18.42 4.96
N VAL A 26 -1.60 17.90 3.92
CA VAL A 26 -2.19 18.70 2.83
C VAL A 26 -3.25 19.65 3.36
N ARG A 27 -4.15 19.17 4.23
CA ARG A 27 -5.19 20.01 4.85
C ARG A 27 -4.63 21.16 5.70
N ALA A 28 -3.42 20.99 6.23
CA ALA A 28 -2.72 22.03 6.99
C ALA A 28 -1.84 22.93 6.10
N GLY A 29 -1.98 22.89 4.77
CA GLY A 29 -1.17 23.67 3.83
C GLY A 29 0.30 23.25 3.75
N ARG A 30 0.66 22.09 4.31
CA ARG A 30 2.03 21.56 4.27
C ARG A 30 2.20 20.62 3.08
N GLN A 31 3.45 20.45 2.64
CA GLN A 31 3.78 19.42 1.66
C GLN A 31 3.35 18.01 2.13
N PRO A 32 2.76 17.21 1.23
CA PRO A 32 2.33 15.85 1.54
C PRO A 32 3.52 14.92 1.79
N LEU A 33 3.24 13.78 2.42
CA LEU A 33 4.24 12.71 2.57
C LEU A 33 4.38 11.91 1.27
N SER A 34 3.35 11.83 0.43
CA SER A 34 3.40 11.19 -0.89
C SER A 34 3.02 12.18 -1.97
N GLN A 35 3.66 12.08 -3.14
CA GLN A 35 3.30 12.94 -4.27
C GLN A 35 1.89 12.69 -4.83
N GLY A 36 1.40 11.45 -4.70
CA GLY A 36 0.08 11.08 -5.21
C GLY A 36 -1.03 11.65 -4.34
N SER A 37 -2.27 11.62 -4.84
CA SER A 37 -3.45 11.95 -4.03
C SER A 37 -3.47 11.06 -2.79
N ALA A 38 -3.25 11.65 -1.61
CA ALA A 38 -3.31 10.95 -0.33
C ALA A 38 -4.68 10.29 -0.11
N ALA A 39 -5.74 10.90 -0.65
CA ALA A 39 -7.08 10.33 -0.63
C ALA A 39 -7.19 9.08 -1.51
N ALA A 40 -6.60 9.09 -2.71
CA ALA A 40 -6.57 7.91 -3.57
C ALA A 40 -5.74 6.78 -2.95
N GLY A 41 -4.56 7.10 -2.40
CA GLY A 41 -3.74 6.12 -1.69
C GLY A 41 -4.45 5.52 -0.48
N LEU A 42 -5.17 6.34 0.30
CA LEU A 42 -6.01 5.87 1.40
C LEU A 42 -7.12 4.93 0.90
N ALA A 43 -7.83 5.30 -0.16
CA ALA A 43 -8.89 4.47 -0.73
C ALA A 43 -8.36 3.11 -1.19
N VAL A 44 -7.19 3.08 -1.84
CA VAL A 44 -6.53 1.84 -2.25
C VAL A 44 -6.18 0.97 -1.04
N MET A 45 -5.64 1.54 0.03
CA MET A 45 -5.29 0.78 1.24
C MET A 45 -6.52 0.25 1.98
N LEU A 46 -7.62 1.00 1.99
CA LEU A 46 -8.89 0.54 2.56
C LEU A 46 -9.51 -0.59 1.72
N ALA A 47 -9.51 -0.44 0.39
CA ALA A 47 -9.96 -1.50 -0.52
C ALA A 47 -9.09 -2.76 -0.38
N TYR A 48 -7.77 -2.58 -0.20
CA TYR A 48 -6.83 -3.65 0.08
C TYR A 48 -7.20 -4.37 1.39
N GLY A 49 -7.32 -3.64 2.49
CA GLY A 49 -7.70 -4.20 3.78
C GLY A 49 -9.05 -4.93 3.74
N ALA A 50 -10.04 -4.36 3.06
CA ALA A 50 -11.33 -5.01 2.86
C ALA A 50 -11.21 -6.33 2.08
N SER A 51 -10.37 -6.38 1.05
CA SER A 51 -10.15 -7.60 0.26
C SER A 51 -9.54 -8.76 1.05
N LEU A 52 -8.81 -8.48 2.14
CA LEU A 52 -8.26 -9.51 3.02
C LEU A 52 -9.36 -10.34 3.71
N SER A 53 -10.58 -9.80 3.84
CA SER A 53 -11.75 -10.56 4.33
C SER A 53 -12.02 -11.81 3.51
N LEU A 54 -11.69 -11.81 2.21
CA LEU A 54 -11.80 -12.97 1.33
C LEU A 54 -10.88 -14.11 1.80
N GLY A 55 -9.65 -13.77 2.20
CA GLY A 55 -8.69 -14.73 2.74
C GLY A 55 -9.12 -15.28 4.10
N PHE A 56 -9.64 -14.41 4.98
CA PHE A 56 -10.20 -14.84 6.26
C PHE A 56 -11.43 -15.74 6.10
N ALA A 57 -12.21 -15.56 5.03
CA ALA A 57 -13.36 -16.39 4.70
C ALA A 57 -13.01 -17.70 3.97
N GLY A 58 -11.72 -17.96 3.68
CA GLY A 58 -11.28 -19.14 2.92
C GLY A 58 -11.64 -19.12 1.44
N LEU A 59 -11.94 -17.93 0.89
CA LEU A 59 -12.26 -17.75 -0.54
C LEU A 59 -10.97 -17.59 -1.36
N ASP A 60 -10.17 -18.65 -1.43
CA ASP A 60 -8.80 -18.63 -1.95
C ASP A 60 -8.67 -18.03 -3.36
N VAL A 61 -9.57 -18.41 -4.28
CA VAL A 61 -9.56 -17.92 -5.67
C VAL A 61 -9.83 -16.41 -5.71
N ALA A 62 -10.84 -15.95 -4.96
CA ALA A 62 -11.20 -14.53 -4.91
C ALA A 62 -10.10 -13.71 -4.22
N TYR A 63 -9.52 -14.23 -3.14
CA TYR A 63 -8.38 -13.64 -2.46
C TYR A 63 -7.18 -13.49 -3.40
N ARG A 64 -6.76 -14.56 -4.11
CA ARG A 64 -5.63 -14.52 -5.06
C ARG A 64 -5.88 -13.58 -6.24
N ALA A 65 -7.12 -13.51 -6.73
CA ALA A 65 -7.51 -12.53 -7.75
C ALA A 65 -7.33 -11.09 -7.24
N ALA A 66 -7.76 -10.81 -6.00
CA ALA A 66 -7.53 -9.51 -5.37
C ALA A 66 -6.03 -9.22 -5.21
N MET A 67 -5.22 -10.19 -4.76
CA MET A 67 -3.77 -10.01 -4.61
C MET A 67 -3.10 -9.68 -5.95
N THR A 68 -3.52 -10.34 -7.04
CA THR A 68 -3.05 -10.03 -8.41
C THR A 68 -3.34 -8.58 -8.80
N LEU A 69 -4.56 -8.10 -8.55
CA LEU A 69 -4.91 -6.70 -8.81
C LEU A 69 -4.00 -5.75 -8.01
N PHE A 70 -3.78 -6.03 -6.73
CA PHE A 70 -2.95 -5.19 -5.88
C PHE A 70 -1.46 -5.27 -6.19
N ILE A 71 -0.94 -6.37 -6.74
CA ILE A 71 0.41 -6.43 -7.31
C ILE A 71 0.56 -5.37 -8.40
N VAL A 72 -0.41 -5.26 -9.32
CA VAL A 72 -0.36 -4.27 -10.41
C VAL A 72 -0.49 -2.86 -9.85
N VAL A 73 -1.48 -2.61 -8.99
CA VAL A 73 -1.75 -1.28 -8.43
C VAL A 73 -0.57 -0.80 -7.58
N ILE A 74 -0.10 -1.60 -6.61
CA ILE A 74 1.00 -1.23 -5.71
C ILE A 74 2.33 -1.23 -6.46
N GLY A 75 2.59 -2.23 -7.31
CA GLY A 75 3.84 -2.32 -8.07
C GLY A 75 4.02 -1.16 -9.05
N TYR A 76 2.99 -0.85 -9.84
CA TYR A 76 3.07 0.23 -10.81
C TYR A 76 2.88 1.61 -10.16
N ALA A 77 1.71 1.86 -9.57
CA ALA A 77 1.35 3.18 -9.07
C ALA A 77 2.05 3.51 -7.75
N GLY A 78 2.29 2.50 -6.91
CA GLY A 78 2.91 2.65 -5.60
C GLY A 78 4.44 2.57 -5.59
N LEU A 79 5.08 1.79 -6.48
CA LEU A 79 6.54 1.61 -6.44
C LEU A 79 7.25 2.23 -7.64
N LEU A 80 6.92 1.82 -8.87
CA LEU A 80 7.64 2.28 -10.07
C LEU A 80 7.55 3.79 -10.26
N VAL A 81 6.38 4.39 -10.00
CA VAL A 81 6.22 5.85 -10.08
C VAL A 81 7.12 6.58 -9.06
N HIS A 82 7.25 6.05 -7.84
CA HIS A 82 8.10 6.65 -6.81
C HIS A 82 9.59 6.50 -7.13
N LEU A 83 10.01 5.36 -7.68
CA LEU A 83 11.40 5.15 -8.09
C LEU A 83 11.80 6.05 -9.27
N ARG A 84 10.94 6.18 -10.28
CA ARG A 84 11.22 7.03 -11.46
C ARG A 84 11.40 8.51 -11.12
N ARG A 85 10.69 9.01 -10.11
CA ARG A 85 10.73 10.43 -9.73
C ARG A 85 11.78 10.74 -8.66
N GLY A 86 12.21 9.73 -7.89
CA GLY A 86 13.19 9.89 -6.83
C GLY A 86 12.75 10.83 -5.69
N PRO A 87 13.65 11.09 -4.72
CA PRO A 87 13.41 12.06 -3.65
C PRO A 87 13.45 13.48 -4.23
N SER A 88 12.29 13.98 -4.63
CA SER A 88 12.08 15.28 -5.29
C SER A 88 11.27 16.24 -4.41
N GLU A 89 11.13 17.49 -4.84
CA GLU A 89 10.42 18.58 -4.15
C GLU A 89 8.95 18.28 -3.80
N TYR A 90 8.35 17.28 -4.44
CA TYR A 90 7.00 16.83 -4.17
C TYR A 90 6.87 15.97 -2.89
N TYR A 91 7.99 15.58 -2.29
CA TYR A 91 8.02 14.94 -0.98
C TYR A 91 8.43 15.95 0.07
N ARG A 92 7.71 15.95 1.19
CA ARG A 92 8.12 16.70 2.39
C ARG A 92 9.58 16.46 2.79
N SER A 93 10.06 15.22 2.62
CA SER A 93 11.41 14.83 3.00
C SER A 93 11.86 13.57 2.26
N ARG A 94 13.18 13.35 2.24
CA ARG A 94 13.76 12.09 1.75
C ARG A 94 13.31 10.88 2.56
N SER A 95 13.03 11.06 3.85
CA SER A 95 12.49 10.00 4.71
C SER A 95 11.06 9.62 4.33
N ALA A 96 10.22 10.59 3.93
CA ALA A 96 8.87 10.30 3.43
C ALA A 96 8.93 9.50 2.12
N TRP A 97 9.77 9.92 1.17
CA TRP A 97 10.00 9.14 -0.05
C TRP A 97 10.47 7.71 0.25
N THR A 98 11.45 7.56 1.15
CA THR A 98 11.99 6.25 1.54
C THR A 98 10.91 5.37 2.17
N ALA A 99 10.10 5.93 3.08
CA ALA A 99 8.98 5.23 3.68
C ALA A 99 7.95 4.78 2.63
N ALA A 100 7.62 5.64 1.66
CA ALA A 100 6.73 5.27 0.56
C ALA A 100 7.30 4.10 -0.25
N VAL A 101 8.59 4.12 -0.62
CA VAL A 101 9.23 3.01 -1.33
C VAL A 101 9.18 1.72 -0.50
N VAL A 102 9.58 1.76 0.77
CA VAL A 102 9.60 0.59 1.66
C VAL A 102 8.20 -0.01 1.84
N ILE A 103 7.19 0.82 2.10
CA ILE A 103 5.79 0.37 2.25
C ILE A 103 5.34 -0.33 0.98
N ASN A 104 5.55 0.27 -0.20
CA ASN A 104 5.09 -0.32 -1.45
C ASN A 104 5.88 -1.58 -1.84
N THR A 105 7.18 -1.64 -1.58
CA THR A 105 7.99 -2.85 -1.77
C THR A 105 7.50 -3.98 -0.86
N ALA A 106 7.25 -3.70 0.42
CA ALA A 106 6.71 -4.70 1.35
C ALA A 106 5.35 -5.22 0.89
N GLY A 107 4.44 -4.32 0.48
CA GLY A 107 3.14 -4.69 -0.09
C GLY A 107 3.26 -5.57 -1.33
N LEU A 108 4.17 -5.24 -2.24
CA LEU A 108 4.42 -6.04 -3.44
C LEU A 108 4.87 -7.47 -3.09
N LEU A 109 5.85 -7.61 -2.19
CA LEU A 109 6.37 -8.91 -1.76
C LEU A 109 5.32 -9.75 -1.03
N LEU A 110 4.53 -9.15 -0.16
CA LEU A 110 3.44 -9.83 0.54
C LEU A 110 2.39 -10.36 -0.44
N ASN A 111 2.00 -9.55 -1.43
CA ASN A 111 0.99 -9.96 -2.40
C ASN A 111 1.51 -11.00 -3.40
N LEU A 112 2.79 -10.95 -3.79
CA LEU A 112 3.43 -12.02 -4.56
C LEU A 112 3.45 -13.34 -3.78
N THR A 113 3.80 -13.28 -2.49
CA THR A 113 3.81 -14.46 -1.62
C THR A 113 2.40 -15.05 -1.49
N ALA A 114 1.40 -14.20 -1.27
CA ALA A 114 -0.01 -14.58 -1.18
C ALA A 114 -0.56 -15.18 -2.47
N LEU A 115 -0.14 -14.65 -3.62
CA LEU A 115 -0.53 -15.18 -4.91
C LEU A 115 -0.02 -16.60 -5.14
N ILE A 116 1.13 -16.97 -4.57
CA ILE A 116 1.73 -18.31 -4.70
C ILE A 116 1.18 -19.25 -3.64
N VAL A 117 1.27 -18.87 -2.38
CA VAL A 117 1.00 -19.73 -1.21
C VAL A 117 -0.48 -19.77 -0.87
N GLY A 118 -1.24 -18.71 -1.15
CA GLY A 118 -2.61 -18.55 -0.69
C GLY A 118 -2.70 -17.70 0.58
N PRO A 119 -3.90 -17.56 1.17
CA PRO A 119 -4.12 -16.77 2.37
C PRO A 119 -3.30 -17.29 3.56
#